data_AF-A0A6I6DGQ8-F1
#
_entry.id   AF-A0A6I6DGQ8-F1
#
_cell.length_a   1.000
_cell.length_b   1.000
_cell.length_c   1.000
_cell.angle_alpha   90.00
_cell.angle_beta   90.00
_cell.angle_gamma   90.00
#
_symmetry.space_group_name_H-M   'P 1'
#
loop_
_entity.id
_entity.type
_entity.pdbx_description
1 polymer ?
#
loop_
_entity_poly.entity_id
_entity_poly.type
_entity_poly.pdbx_seq_one_letter_code
_entity_poly.pdbx_strand_id
1 'polypeptide(L)'
;MVVSCKIAKSGCSNNCYTINSKNRGGELMDKKQISDKQFINCYRSAGLWFVALYMEAFILRINELKDSVSKTKFIEEIYNDGDNEFDKEISATRTRVNCLLRIIESGRAIEALEVVVNSKLNKQFPEAVYEAEKLSRRIRNGEIIIPT
;
A
#
# COMPACT_ATOMS: atom_id res chain seq x y z
N MET A 1 0.86 -19.50 -9.52
CA MET A 1 -0.49 -19.30 -8.96
C MET A 1 -0.75 -17.82 -8.91
N VAL A 2 -1.86 -17.36 -9.49
CA VAL A 2 -2.23 -15.94 -9.52
C VAL A 2 -3.03 -15.67 -8.26
N VAL A 3 -2.51 -14.88 -7.32
CA VAL A 3 -3.27 -14.43 -6.14
C VAL A 3 -4.31 -13.44 -6.64
N SER A 4 -5.45 -13.98 -7.08
CA SER A 4 -6.59 -13.21 -7.56
C SER A 4 -7.23 -12.51 -6.37
N CYS A 5 -6.82 -11.28 -6.11
CA CYS A 5 -7.49 -10.40 -5.15
C CYS A 5 -8.89 -10.07 -5.69
N LYS A 6 -9.90 -10.87 -5.30
CA LYS A 6 -11.31 -10.62 -5.60
C LYS A 6 -11.82 -9.48 -4.73
N ILE A 7 -11.69 -8.24 -5.20
CA ILE A 7 -12.41 -7.10 -4.60
C ILE A 7 -13.81 -7.06 -5.20
N ALA A 8 -14.80 -7.41 -4.37
CA ALA A 8 -16.21 -7.34 -4.69
C ALA A 8 -16.64 -5.88 -4.95
N LYS A 9 -17.26 -5.63 -6.11
CA LYS A 9 -17.92 -4.36 -6.42
C LYS A 9 -19.31 -4.36 -5.79
N SER A 10 -19.50 -3.60 -4.72
CA SER A 10 -20.81 -3.17 -4.25
C SER A 10 -21.07 -1.75 -4.75
N GLY A 11 -22.17 -1.56 -5.48
CA GLY A 11 -22.61 -0.26 -5.97
C GLY A 11 -23.29 0.58 -4.90
N CYS A 12 -23.34 1.90 -5.13
CA CYS A 12 -24.55 2.73 -4.99
C CYS A 12 -24.29 4.19 -5.38
N SER A 13 -25.12 4.66 -6.33
CA SER A 13 -25.73 5.97 -6.60
C SER A 13 -25.11 7.30 -6.13
N ASN A 14 -24.97 8.18 -7.13
CA ASN A 14 -25.39 9.60 -7.20
C ASN A 14 -25.18 10.50 -5.98
N ASN A 15 -24.26 11.47 -6.09
CA ASN A 15 -24.66 12.87 -6.03
C ASN A 15 -23.59 13.79 -6.64
N CYS A 16 -24.05 14.71 -7.47
CA CYS A 16 -23.26 15.74 -8.14
C CYS A 16 -23.36 17.01 -7.29
N TYR A 17 -22.24 17.52 -6.75
CA TYR A 17 -22.19 18.87 -6.21
C TYR A 17 -20.92 19.59 -6.66
N THR A 18 -21.11 20.61 -7.47
CA THR A 18 -20.15 21.68 -7.75
C THR A 18 -20.02 22.53 -6.48
N ILE A 19 -18.81 22.67 -5.93
CA ILE A 19 -18.53 23.75 -4.97
C ILE A 19 -17.17 24.35 -5.29
N ASN A 20 -17.23 25.61 -5.71
CA ASN A 20 -16.09 26.49 -5.93
C ASN A 20 -16.00 27.39 -4.68
N SER A 21 -14.89 27.39 -3.93
CA SER A 21 -14.36 28.55 -3.19
C SER A 21 -13.29 28.22 -2.13
N LYS A 22 -12.14 28.88 -2.29
CA LYS A 22 -11.29 29.57 -1.29
C LYS A 22 -11.02 28.92 0.09
N ASN A 23 -9.71 28.68 0.32
CA ASN A 23 -8.93 28.84 1.55
C ASN A 23 -9.64 28.61 2.89
N ARG A 24 -9.31 27.51 3.56
CA ARG A 24 -9.11 27.46 5.03
C ARG A 24 -8.01 26.45 5.35
N GLY A 25 -7.08 26.87 6.21
CA GLY A 25 -6.05 26.00 6.76
C GLY A 25 -6.68 24.77 7.43
N GLY A 26 -6.26 23.60 6.97
CA GLY A 26 -6.52 22.32 7.63
C GLY A 26 -5.23 21.89 8.30
N GLU A 27 -5.24 21.93 9.63
CA GLU A 27 -4.63 20.96 10.54
C GLU A 27 -3.55 20.06 9.88
N LEU A 28 -2.28 20.47 10.00
CA LEU A 28 -1.15 19.59 9.73
C LEU A 28 -1.19 18.46 10.76
N MET A 29 -1.86 17.35 10.43
CA MET A 29 -1.53 16.08 11.05
C MET A 29 -0.05 15.84 10.74
N ASP A 30 0.77 15.79 11.80
CA ASP A 30 2.20 15.51 11.73
C ASP A 30 2.40 14.24 10.92
N LYS A 31 2.70 14.40 9.62
CA LYS A 31 3.12 13.29 8.78
C LYS A 31 4.31 12.67 9.50
N LYS A 32 4.22 11.38 9.76
CA LYS A 32 5.32 10.64 10.37
C LYS A 32 6.48 10.62 9.38
N GLN A 33 7.31 11.66 9.43
CA GLN A 33 8.41 11.83 8.49
C GLN A 33 9.45 10.76 8.81
N ILE A 34 9.75 9.93 7.82
CA ILE A 34 10.83 8.95 7.89
C ILE A 34 12.01 9.47 7.08
N SER A 35 13.23 9.29 7.59
CA SER A 35 14.44 9.63 6.84
C SER A 35 14.60 8.70 5.63
N ASP A 36 15.41 9.11 4.64
CA ASP A 36 15.71 8.27 3.48
C ASP A 36 16.28 6.91 3.86
N LYS A 37 17.13 6.87 4.89
CA LYS A 37 17.65 5.60 5.43
C LYS A 37 16.52 4.72 5.96
N GLN A 38 15.55 5.29 6.67
CA GLN A 38 14.40 4.54 7.19
C GLN A 38 13.47 4.09 6.07
N PHE A 39 13.20 4.94 5.07
CA PHE A 39 12.44 4.59 3.87
C PHE A 39 13.08 3.42 3.12
N ILE A 40 14.40 3.50 2.89
CA ILE A 40 15.18 2.44 2.24
C ILE A 40 15.10 1.13 3.01
N ASN A 41 15.25 1.18 4.34
CA ASN A 41 15.12 0.00 5.17
C ASN A 41 13.68 -0.56 5.14
N CYS A 42 12.66 0.29 5.14
CA CYS A 42 11.27 -0.15 5.08
C CYS A 42 10.96 -0.90 3.79
N TYR A 43 11.26 -0.36 2.60
CA TYR A 43 10.90 -1.07 1.36
C TYR A 43 11.74 -2.35 1.17
N ARG A 44 12.98 -2.39 1.69
CA ARG A 44 13.82 -3.59 1.68
C ARG A 44 13.28 -4.68 2.61
N SER A 45 12.90 -4.32 3.82
CA SER A 45 12.31 -5.24 4.80
C SER A 45 10.92 -5.71 4.38
N ALA A 46 10.12 -4.86 3.72
CA ALA A 46 8.86 -5.28 3.12
C ALA A 46 9.09 -6.23 1.94
N GLY A 47 10.13 -5.98 1.14
CA GLY A 47 10.37 -6.69 -0.11
C GLY A 47 9.61 -6.03 -1.26
N LEU A 48 10.29 -5.82 -2.39
CA LEU A 48 9.73 -5.08 -3.53
C LEU A 48 8.48 -5.73 -4.13
N TRP A 49 8.43 -7.07 -4.19
CA TRP A 49 7.24 -7.79 -4.63
C TRP A 49 6.03 -7.53 -3.72
N PHE A 50 6.25 -7.49 -2.40
CA PHE A 50 5.20 -7.25 -1.43
C PHE A 50 4.68 -5.81 -1.53
N VAL A 51 5.61 -4.84 -1.64
CA VAL A 51 5.27 -3.44 -1.89
C VAL A 51 4.41 -3.34 -3.15
N ALA A 52 4.80 -4.00 -4.23
CA ALA A 52 4.08 -3.93 -5.50
C ALA A 52 2.64 -4.47 -5.44
N LEU A 53 2.47 -5.66 -4.83
CA LEU A 53 1.20 -6.39 -4.85
C LEU A 53 0.22 -5.89 -3.78
N TYR A 54 0.71 -5.42 -2.64
CA TYR A 54 -0.15 -5.08 -1.49
C TYR A 54 -0.37 -3.58 -1.27
N MET A 55 0.38 -2.69 -1.94
CA MET A 55 0.25 -1.24 -1.72
C MET A 55 -1.19 -0.75 -1.88
N GLU A 56 -1.90 -1.17 -2.94
CA GLU A 56 -3.28 -0.73 -3.17
C GLU A 56 -4.21 -1.16 -2.04
N ALA A 57 -4.15 -2.44 -1.64
CA ALA A 57 -4.99 -2.98 -0.58
C ALA A 57 -4.78 -2.21 0.74
N PHE A 58 -3.54 -1.85 1.06
CA PHE A 58 -3.22 -1.09 2.26
C PHE A 58 -3.71 0.35 2.19
N ILE A 59 -3.59 1.01 1.03
CA ILE A 59 -4.12 2.36 0.82
C ILE A 59 -5.63 2.37 1.04
N LEU A 60 -6.36 1.40 0.47
CA LEU A 60 -7.81 1.31 0.57
C LEU A 60 -8.30 0.98 2.00
N ARG A 61 -7.48 0.24 2.77
CA ARG A 61 -7.83 -0.23 4.13
C ARG A 61 -7.10 0.52 5.23
N ILE A 62 -6.41 1.65 4.97
CA ILE A 62 -5.52 2.26 5.97
C ILE A 62 -6.22 2.53 7.31
N ASN A 63 -7.49 2.95 7.26
CA ASN A 63 -8.26 3.32 8.45
C ASN A 63 -8.61 2.11 9.29
N GLU A 64 -8.89 0.97 8.65
CA GLU A 64 -9.05 -0.31 9.33
C GLU A 64 -7.73 -0.76 9.96
N LEU A 65 -6.61 -0.60 9.25
CA LEU A 65 -5.29 -1.04 9.70
C LEU A 65 -4.69 -0.20 10.85
N LYS A 66 -5.33 0.93 11.20
CA LYS A 66 -5.02 1.69 12.42
C LYS A 66 -5.46 0.94 13.68
N ASP A 67 -6.52 0.14 13.60
CA ASP A 67 -6.97 -0.71 14.70
C ASP A 67 -6.04 -1.94 14.86
N SER A 68 -5.56 -2.17 16.08
CA SER A 68 -4.59 -3.23 16.34
C SER A 68 -5.16 -4.63 16.11
N VAL A 69 -6.46 -4.83 16.37
CA VAL A 69 -7.11 -6.13 16.20
C VAL A 69 -7.29 -6.43 14.71
N SER A 70 -7.83 -5.47 13.97
CA SER A 70 -8.02 -5.56 12.51
C SER A 70 -6.70 -5.75 11.78
N LYS A 71 -5.66 -5.01 12.17
CA LYS A 71 -4.31 -5.20 11.62
C LYS A 71 -3.76 -6.60 11.89
N THR A 72 -3.97 -7.15 13.09
CA THR A 72 -3.51 -8.50 13.44
C THR A 72 -4.21 -9.55 12.58
N LYS A 73 -5.53 -9.44 12.42
CA LYS A 73 -6.30 -10.33 11.52
C LYS A 73 -5.81 -10.25 10.09
N PHE A 74 -5.56 -9.04 9.58
CA PHE A 74 -5.06 -8.86 8.23
C PHE A 74 -3.66 -9.47 8.01
N ILE A 75 -2.78 -9.39 9.02
CA ILE A 75 -1.49 -10.08 8.98
C ILE A 75 -1.68 -11.60 8.90
N GLU A 76 -2.61 -12.15 9.69
CA GLU A 76 -2.92 -13.58 9.71
C GLU A 76 -3.53 -14.03 8.38
N GLU A 77 -4.42 -13.23 7.78
CA GLU A 77 -4.97 -13.45 6.43
C GLU A 77 -3.85 -13.56 5.40
N ILE A 78 -2.95 -12.56 5.34
CA ILE A 78 -1.81 -12.57 4.39
C ILE A 78 -0.91 -13.78 4.61
N TYR A 79 -0.63 -14.13 5.87
CA TYR A 79 0.24 -15.25 6.21
C TYR A 79 -0.38 -16.59 5.78
N ASN A 80 -1.69 -16.77 6.03
CA ASN A 80 -2.42 -18.00 5.73
C ASN A 80 -2.71 -18.15 4.22
N ASP A 81 -2.98 -17.04 3.52
CA ASP A 81 -3.22 -17.04 2.07
C ASP A 81 -1.95 -17.39 1.27
N GLY A 82 -0.78 -17.16 1.85
CA GLY A 82 0.50 -17.40 1.20
C GLY A 82 0.93 -18.87 1.15
N ASP A 83 0.14 -19.82 1.68
CA ASP A 83 0.47 -21.26 1.79
C ASP A 83 1.92 -21.55 2.27
N ASN A 84 2.46 -20.68 3.15
CA ASN A 84 3.86 -20.64 3.57
C ASN A 84 4.91 -20.49 2.44
N GLU A 85 4.51 -20.16 1.20
CA GLU A 85 5.41 -19.98 0.06
C GLU A 85 6.30 -18.74 0.20
N PHE A 86 5.80 -17.69 0.85
CA PHE A 86 6.47 -16.38 0.90
C PHE A 86 7.23 -16.13 2.21
N ASP A 87 6.63 -16.47 3.35
CA ASP A 87 7.18 -16.26 4.69
C ASP A 87 7.06 -17.54 5.51
N LYS A 88 8.16 -17.97 6.14
CA LYS A 88 8.20 -19.15 7.02
C LYS A 88 7.56 -18.91 8.39
N GLU A 89 7.48 -17.65 8.80
CA GLU A 89 6.99 -17.24 10.10
C GLU A 89 6.12 -16.00 9.95
N ILE A 90 5.04 -15.93 10.74
CA ILE A 90 4.17 -14.76 10.83
C ILE A 90 4.92 -13.49 11.25
N SER A 91 6.05 -13.62 11.95
CA SER A 91 6.94 -12.53 12.34
C SER A 91 7.51 -11.78 11.11
N ALA A 92 7.82 -12.50 10.03
CA ALA A 92 8.28 -11.92 8.77
C ALA A 92 7.14 -11.14 8.11
N THR A 93 5.94 -11.71 8.02
CA THR A 93 4.76 -11.04 7.48
C THR A 93 4.42 -9.77 8.26
N ARG A 94 4.45 -9.83 9.60
CA ARG A 94 4.31 -8.65 10.48
C ARG A 94 5.29 -7.55 10.11
N THR A 95 6.55 -7.90 9.85
CA THR A 95 7.58 -6.95 9.46
C THR A 95 7.25 -6.30 8.12
N ARG A 96 6.77 -7.07 7.14
CA ARG A 96 6.37 -6.54 5.83
C ARG A 96 5.19 -5.57 5.95
N VAL A 97 4.13 -5.98 6.64
CA VAL A 97 2.94 -5.15 6.89
C VAL A 97 3.32 -3.85 7.58
N ASN A 98 4.10 -3.92 8.67
CA ASN A 98 4.49 -2.72 9.42
C ASN A 98 5.37 -1.78 8.59
N CYS A 99 6.28 -2.31 7.77
CA CYS A 99 7.12 -1.48 6.91
C CYS A 99 6.31 -0.80 5.80
N LEU A 100 5.36 -1.51 5.19
CA LEU A 100 4.49 -0.95 4.16
C LEU A 100 3.57 0.15 4.71
N LEU A 101 2.97 -0.08 5.88
CA LEU A 101 2.18 0.96 6.57
C LEU A 101 3.01 2.22 6.83
N ARG A 102 4.24 2.08 7.34
CA ARG A 102 5.13 3.23 7.56
C ARG A 102 5.44 4.01 6.30
N ILE A 103 5.61 3.34 5.17
CA ILE A 103 5.82 4.00 3.87
C ILE A 103 4.58 4.84 3.51
N ILE A 104 3.38 4.26 3.62
CA ILE A 104 2.12 4.93 3.30
C ILE A 104 1.88 6.13 4.23
N GLU A 105 1.99 5.93 5.54
CA GLU A 105 1.83 6.98 6.57
C GLU A 105 2.82 8.14 6.41
N SER A 106 4.01 7.86 5.87
CA SER A 106 5.01 8.91 5.58
C SER A 106 4.73 9.69 4.28
N GLY A 107 3.71 9.31 3.51
CA GLY A 107 3.39 9.91 2.23
C GLY A 107 4.33 9.51 1.08
N ARG A 108 5.14 8.46 1.27
CA ARG A 108 6.16 8.00 0.30
C ARG A 108 5.72 6.79 -0.53
N ALA A 109 4.42 6.55 -0.65
CA ALA A 109 3.87 5.40 -1.40
C ALA A 109 4.23 5.45 -2.90
N ILE A 110 4.12 6.63 -3.54
CA ILE A 110 4.47 6.79 -4.96
C ILE A 110 5.96 6.50 -5.19
N GLU A 111 6.82 7.06 -4.33
CA GLU A 111 8.27 6.83 -4.41
C GLU A 111 8.61 5.34 -4.25
N ALA A 112 7.94 4.62 -3.35
CA ALA A 112 8.14 3.18 -3.21
C ALA A 112 7.73 2.40 -4.47
N LEU A 113 6.64 2.80 -5.14
CA LEU A 113 6.23 2.20 -6.42
C LEU A 113 7.24 2.50 -7.53
N GLU A 114 7.78 3.71 -7.60
CA GLU A 114 8.85 4.05 -8.53
C GLU A 114 10.11 3.20 -8.30
N VAL A 115 10.47 2.94 -7.04
CA VAL A 115 11.58 2.02 -6.70
C VAL A 115 11.31 0.61 -7.25
N VAL A 116 10.07 0.11 -7.14
CA VAL A 116 9.70 -1.20 -7.71
C VAL A 116 9.88 -1.20 -9.23
N VAL A 117 9.33 -0.20 -9.92
CA VAL A 117 9.35 -0.10 -11.39
C VAL A 117 10.79 -0.03 -11.93
N ASN A 118 11.66 0.71 -11.25
CA ASN A 118 13.07 0.86 -11.65
C ASN A 118 13.98 -0.28 -11.17
N SER A 119 13.44 -1.28 -10.48
CA SER A 119 14.23 -2.39 -9.95
C SER A 119 14.43 -3.53 -10.94
N LYS A 120 15.32 -4.46 -10.59
CA LYS A 120 15.50 -5.73 -11.34
C LYS A 120 14.34 -6.73 -11.11
N LEU A 121 13.30 -6.36 -10.36
CA LEU A 121 12.18 -7.24 -10.01
C LEU A 121 11.47 -7.76 -11.26
N ASN A 122 11.41 -6.99 -12.35
CA ASN A 122 10.78 -7.39 -13.61
C ASN A 122 11.30 -8.75 -14.15
N LYS A 123 12.56 -9.10 -13.87
CA LYS A 123 13.14 -10.39 -14.31
C LYS A 123 12.59 -11.59 -13.54
N GLN A 124 12.10 -11.38 -12.32
CA GLN A 124 11.63 -12.42 -11.41
C GLN A 124 10.10 -12.42 -11.28
N PHE A 125 9.51 -11.22 -11.19
CA PHE A 125 8.08 -10.99 -10.98
C PHE A 125 7.61 -9.85 -11.90
N PRO A 126 7.45 -10.10 -13.21
CA PRO A 126 6.99 -9.08 -14.15
C PRO A 126 5.57 -8.58 -13.83
N GLU A 127 4.70 -9.45 -13.33
CA GLU A 127 3.36 -9.10 -12.84
C GLU A 127 3.41 -8.02 -11.74
N ALA A 128 4.31 -8.18 -10.75
CA ALA A 128 4.44 -7.23 -9.67
C ALA A 128 4.82 -5.83 -10.19
N VAL A 129 5.74 -5.76 -11.15
CA VAL A 129 6.12 -4.49 -11.79
C VAL A 129 4.93 -3.88 -12.54
N TYR A 130 4.17 -4.69 -13.28
CA TYR A 130 2.97 -4.23 -13.99
C TYR A 130 1.93 -3.63 -13.03
N GLU A 131 1.64 -4.30 -11.91
CA GLU A 131 0.69 -3.79 -10.91
C GLU A 131 1.19 -2.51 -10.24
N ALA A 132 2.50 -2.40 -9.98
CA ALA A 132 3.09 -1.17 -9.45
C ALA A 132 2.96 0.01 -10.42
N GLU A 133 3.22 -0.20 -11.72
CA GLU A 133 3.02 0.83 -12.75
C GLU A 133 1.56 1.26 -12.82
N LYS A 134 0.65 0.29 -12.91
CA LYS A 134 -0.79 0.52 -12.99
C LYS A 134 -1.30 1.30 -11.79
N LEU A 135 -0.93 0.92 -10.58
CA LEU A 135 -1.28 1.64 -9.36
C LEU A 135 -0.72 3.06 -9.35
N SER A 136 0.55 3.23 -9.73
CA SER A 136 1.18 4.56 -9.75
C SER A 136 0.45 5.53 -10.70
N ARG A 137 -0.03 5.05 -11.86
CA ARG A 137 -0.83 5.83 -12.80
C ARG A 137 -2.17 6.25 -12.18
N ARG A 138 -2.88 5.31 -11.55
CA ARG A 138 -4.18 5.56 -10.90
C ARG A 138 -4.08 6.59 -9.77
N ILE A 139 -3.00 6.52 -8.98
CA ILE A 139 -2.74 7.52 -7.92
C ILE A 139 -2.46 8.90 -8.54
N ARG A 140 -1.61 8.99 -9.58
CA ARG A 140 -1.30 10.27 -10.25
C ARG A 140 -2.51 10.88 -10.94
N ASN A 141 -3.40 10.04 -11.46
CA ASN A 141 -4.66 10.46 -12.09
C ASN A 141 -5.73 10.87 -11.05
N GLY A 142 -5.49 10.65 -9.75
CA GLY A 142 -6.46 10.92 -8.69
C GLY A 142 -7.58 9.89 -8.57
N GLU A 143 -7.48 8.74 -9.25
CA GLU A 143 -8.44 7.63 -9.12
C GLU A 143 -8.33 6.93 -7.76
N ILE A 144 -7.12 6.95 -7.17
CA ILE A 144 -6.86 6.51 -5.80
C ILE A 144 -6.29 7.68 -5.02
N ILE A 145 -6.96 8.02 -3.93
CA ILE A 145 -6.49 9.02 -2.97
C ILE A 145 -5.73 8.29 -1.88
N ILE A 146 -4.46 8.65 -1.67
CA ILE A 146 -3.70 8.16 -0.53
C ILE A 146 -4.24 8.90 0.71
N PRO A 147 -4.85 8.20 1.67
CA PRO A 147 -5.29 8.81 2.91
C PRO A 147 -4.06 9.33 3.67
N THR A 148 -3.95 10.66 3.72
CA THR A 148 -2.94 11.40 4.48
C THR A 148 -3.46 11.79 5.85
#